data_AF-A0A3D0PNS3-F1
#
_entry.id   AF-A0A3D0PNS3-F1
#
_cell.length_a   1.000
_cell.length_b   1.000
_cell.length_c   1.000
_cell.angle_alpha   90.00
_cell.angle_beta   90.00
_cell.angle_gamma   90.00
#
_symmetry.space_group_name_H-M   'P 1'
#
loop_
_entity.id
_entity.type
_entity.pdbx_description
1 polymer ?
#
loop_
_entity_poly.entity_id
_entity_poly.type
_entity_poly.pdbx_seq_one_letter_code
_entity_poly.pdbx_strand_id
1 'polypeptide(L)'
;IGMGASTNSNYAAQYKLPGTFAPIADFDLLRKAVLAAEKLNIKTVVGNVLSSDTFYGDDKDANDLWRKMNVLAVEMEAAALYMNAARAGKKALCILTISDHIYTGEALSAEDRQSTFQDMMKIALEIA
;
A
#
# COMPACT_ATOMS: atom_id res chain seq x y z
N ILE A 1 5.46 -3.03 2.67
CA ILE A 1 5.07 -3.82 1.48
C ILE A 1 3.60 -4.21 1.65
N GLY A 2 2.72 -3.74 0.76
CA GLY A 2 1.28 -3.97 0.89
C GLY A 2 0.88 -5.34 0.37
N MET A 3 0.62 -6.32 1.25
CA MET A 3 0.14 -7.64 0.81
C MET A 3 -1.32 -7.60 0.32
N GLY A 4 -2.08 -6.65 0.84
CA GLY A 4 -3.44 -6.33 0.42
C GLY A 4 -3.73 -4.85 0.62
N ALA A 5 -4.86 -4.42 0.09
CA ALA A 5 -5.36 -3.06 0.26
C ALA A 5 -6.86 -3.08 0.54
N SER A 6 -7.26 -2.54 1.69
CA SER A 6 -8.63 -2.09 1.96
C SER A 6 -8.92 -0.81 1.18
N THR A 7 -10.19 -0.47 0.99
CA THR A 7 -10.57 0.80 0.37
C THR A 7 -11.92 1.30 0.89
N ASN A 8 -12.08 2.61 0.94
CA ASN A 8 -13.37 3.29 1.12
C ASN A 8 -13.96 3.80 -0.20
N SER A 9 -13.31 3.50 -1.34
CA SER A 9 -13.71 3.94 -2.66
C SER A 9 -14.87 3.11 -3.23
N ASN A 10 -15.67 3.74 -4.09
CA ASN A 10 -16.67 3.04 -4.91
C ASN A 10 -16.09 2.41 -6.18
N TYR A 11 -14.76 2.46 -6.38
CA TYR A 11 -14.09 1.99 -7.61
C TYR A 11 -14.46 0.55 -8.01
N ALA A 12 -14.59 -0.36 -7.03
CA ALA A 12 -14.88 -1.78 -7.27
C ALA A 12 -16.28 -2.04 -7.87
N ALA A 13 -17.23 -1.11 -7.71
CA ALA A 13 -18.61 -1.30 -8.14
C ALA A 13 -18.74 -1.54 -9.65
N GLN A 14 -17.81 -1.00 -10.45
CA GLN A 14 -17.80 -1.18 -11.91
C GLN A 14 -17.68 -2.65 -12.35
N TYR A 15 -17.10 -3.52 -11.51
CA TYR A 15 -16.91 -4.94 -11.82
C TYR A 15 -18.17 -5.77 -11.61
N LYS A 16 -19.22 -5.22 -11.00
CA LYS A 16 -20.53 -5.88 -10.78
C LYS A 16 -20.40 -7.24 -10.09
N LEU A 17 -19.50 -7.35 -9.12
CA LEU A 17 -19.29 -8.58 -8.36
C LEU A 17 -20.43 -8.80 -7.36
N PRO A 18 -20.91 -10.04 -7.17
CA PRO A 18 -21.95 -10.37 -6.19
C PRO A 18 -21.38 -10.50 -4.76
N GLY A 19 -20.52 -9.55 -4.35
CA GLY A 19 -19.83 -9.56 -3.06
C GLY A 19 -18.67 -8.56 -3.00
N THR A 20 -17.99 -8.51 -1.86
CA THR A 20 -16.82 -7.64 -1.65
C THR A 20 -15.55 -8.33 -2.12
N PHE A 21 -14.87 -7.73 -3.08
CA PHE A 21 -13.55 -8.19 -3.51
C PHE A 21 -12.50 -7.78 -2.48
N ALA A 22 -11.54 -8.67 -2.21
CA ALA A 22 -10.38 -8.39 -1.36
C ALA A 22 -9.15 -8.14 -2.24
N PRO A 23 -8.72 -6.89 -2.46
CA PRO A 23 -7.56 -6.57 -3.28
C PRO A 23 -6.28 -7.05 -2.63
N ILE A 24 -5.58 -7.97 -3.29
CA ILE A 24 -4.32 -8.55 -2.83
C ILE A 24 -3.24 -8.46 -3.90
N ALA A 25 -1.99 -8.37 -3.46
CA ALA A 25 -0.84 -8.40 -4.33
C ALA A 25 -0.60 -9.79 -4.95
N ASP A 26 0.17 -9.84 -6.04
CA ASP A 26 0.72 -11.10 -6.54
C ASP A 26 1.72 -11.68 -5.53
N PHE A 27 1.54 -12.95 -5.16
CA PHE A 27 2.38 -13.60 -4.14
C PHE A 27 3.84 -13.72 -4.57
N ASP A 28 4.13 -13.97 -5.84
CA ASP A 28 5.52 -14.10 -6.30
C ASP A 28 6.25 -12.76 -6.22
N LEU A 29 5.61 -11.67 -6.66
CA LEU A 29 6.18 -10.32 -6.51
C LEU A 29 6.37 -9.97 -5.04
N LEU A 30 5.36 -10.23 -4.20
CA LEU A 30 5.43 -10.00 -2.76
C LEU A 30 6.62 -10.73 -2.14
N ARG A 31 6.74 -12.03 -2.40
CA ARG A 31 7.83 -12.88 -1.87
C ARG A 31 9.19 -12.39 -2.34
N LYS A 32 9.33 -12.04 -3.62
CA LYS A 32 10.58 -11.48 -4.16
C LYS A 32 10.95 -10.18 -3.45
N ALA A 33 9.99 -9.28 -3.20
CA ALA A 33 10.24 -8.01 -2.53
C ALA A 33 10.73 -8.20 -1.10
N VAL A 34 10.13 -9.14 -0.36
CA VAL A 34 10.55 -9.48 1.01
C VAL A 34 11.98 -10.04 0.99
N LEU A 35 12.28 -11.00 0.12
CA LEU A 35 13.63 -11.58 0.00
C LEU A 35 14.68 -10.55 -0.43
N ALA A 36 14.32 -9.64 -1.35
CA ALA A 36 15.20 -8.55 -1.77
C ALA A 36 15.50 -7.59 -0.60
N ALA A 37 14.48 -7.23 0.20
CA ALA A 37 14.66 -6.42 1.38
C ALA A 37 15.57 -7.09 2.42
N GLU A 38 15.38 -8.38 2.68
CA GLU A 38 16.23 -9.18 3.58
C GLU A 38 17.68 -9.22 3.09
N LYS A 39 17.90 -9.51 1.80
CA LYS A 39 19.24 -9.55 1.17
C LYS A 39 19.95 -8.20 1.25
N LEU A 40 19.22 -7.11 1.07
CA LEU A 40 19.75 -5.74 1.15
C LEU A 40 19.85 -5.21 2.58
N ASN A 41 19.42 -6.00 3.58
CA ASN A 41 19.32 -5.59 4.99
C ASN A 41 18.48 -4.31 5.19
N ILE A 42 17.41 -4.16 4.40
CA ILE A 42 16.46 -3.04 4.49
C ILE A 42 15.28 -3.48 5.36
N LYS A 43 15.03 -2.74 6.44
CA LYS A 43 13.89 -2.99 7.33
C LYS A 43 12.58 -2.77 6.57
N THR A 44 11.71 -3.77 6.55
CA THR A 44 10.38 -3.68 5.95
C THR A 44 9.32 -4.30 6.86
N VAL A 45 8.07 -3.89 6.64
CA VAL A 45 6.89 -4.50 7.27
C VAL A 45 5.93 -4.91 6.16
N VAL A 46 5.31 -6.08 6.31
CA VAL A 46 4.34 -6.65 5.36
C VAL A 46 2.97 -6.64 6.01
N GLY A 47 1.96 -6.09 5.33
CA GLY A 47 0.61 -5.99 5.89
C GLY A 47 -0.41 -5.41 4.94
N ASN A 48 -1.59 -5.12 5.47
CA ASN A 48 -2.67 -4.47 4.74
C ASN A 48 -2.50 -2.94 4.78
N VAL A 49 -2.88 -2.27 3.71
CA VAL A 49 -2.93 -0.80 3.63
C VAL A 49 -4.35 -0.33 3.32
N LEU A 50 -4.63 0.96 3.47
CA LEU A 50 -5.89 1.56 3.05
C LEU A 50 -5.64 2.46 1.84
N SER A 51 -6.33 2.17 0.74
CA SER A 51 -6.47 3.10 -0.39
C SER A 51 -7.69 3.99 -0.16
N SER A 52 -7.46 5.22 0.30
CA SER A 52 -8.51 6.19 0.60
C SER A 52 -8.81 7.10 -0.59
N ASP A 53 -10.09 7.33 -0.91
CA ASP A 53 -10.50 8.39 -1.85
C ASP A 53 -10.30 9.79 -1.26
N THR A 54 -10.28 9.90 0.07
CA THR A 54 -10.19 11.18 0.79
C THR A 54 -8.88 11.28 1.56
N PHE A 55 -8.13 12.35 1.28
CA PHE A 55 -6.97 12.72 2.08
C PHE A 55 -7.40 13.48 3.35
N TYR A 56 -8.33 14.43 3.20
CA TYR A 56 -8.96 15.16 4.29
C TYR A 56 -10.37 14.61 4.54
N GLY A 57 -10.54 13.81 5.59
CA GLY A 57 -11.83 13.25 6.00
C GLY A 57 -12.44 14.03 7.17
N ASP A 58 -13.77 14.13 7.19
CA ASP A 58 -14.51 14.76 8.30
C ASP A 58 -14.63 13.85 9.53
N ASP A 59 -14.56 12.54 9.33
CA ASP A 59 -14.57 11.54 10.41
C ASP A 59 -13.17 11.44 11.05
N LYS A 60 -13.07 11.96 12.28
CA LYS A 60 -11.82 11.98 13.05
C LYS A 60 -11.40 10.61 13.55
N ASP A 61 -12.33 9.67 13.67
CA ASP A 61 -12.08 8.33 14.23
C ASP A 61 -11.73 7.30 13.15
N ALA A 62 -11.92 7.64 11.87
CA ALA A 62 -11.74 6.72 10.74
C ALA A 62 -10.38 6.00 10.76
N ASN A 63 -9.28 6.73 10.96
CA ASN A 63 -7.94 6.14 11.00
C ASN A 63 -7.76 5.15 12.15
N ASP A 64 -8.38 5.40 13.30
CA ASP A 64 -8.31 4.51 14.46
C ASP A 64 -9.09 3.21 14.24
N LEU A 65 -10.21 3.28 13.53
CA LEU A 65 -10.98 2.10 13.14
C LEU A 65 -10.16 1.20 12.19
N TRP A 66 -9.46 1.79 11.21
CA TRP A 66 -8.57 1.04 10.33
C TRP A 66 -7.38 0.45 11.07
N ARG A 67 -6.74 1.23 11.95
CA ARG A 67 -5.63 0.77 12.79
C ARG A 67 -6.02 -0.43 13.65
N LYS A 68 -7.23 -0.41 14.24
CA LYS A 68 -7.76 -1.54 15.04
C LYS A 68 -7.86 -2.84 14.24
N MET A 69 -8.00 -2.75 12.92
CA MET A 69 -8.02 -3.88 12.00
C MET A 69 -6.63 -4.25 11.46
N ASN A 70 -5.56 -3.72 12.06
CA ASN A 70 -4.16 -3.94 11.66
C ASN A 70 -3.82 -3.44 10.25
N VAL A 71 -4.51 -2.38 9.79
CA VAL A 71 -4.08 -1.61 8.62
C VAL A 71 -2.86 -0.77 8.99
N LEU A 72 -1.79 -0.88 8.22
CA LEU A 72 -0.48 -0.33 8.56
C LEU A 72 -0.28 1.13 8.13
N ALA A 73 -0.87 1.51 7.00
CA ALA A 73 -0.66 2.81 6.37
C ALA A 73 -1.86 3.17 5.49
N VAL A 74 -2.00 4.46 5.22
CA VAL A 74 -2.97 5.02 4.28
C VAL A 74 -2.22 5.53 3.05
N GLU A 75 -2.70 5.17 1.87
CA GLU A 75 -2.30 5.63 0.54
C GLU A 75 -3.56 5.74 -0.33
N MET A 76 -3.48 5.90 -1.66
CA MET A 76 -4.67 6.22 -2.46
C MET A 76 -4.83 5.36 -3.74
N GLU A 77 -3.97 4.36 -3.99
CA GLU A 77 -3.90 3.71 -5.31
C GLU A 77 -3.88 2.17 -5.29
N ALA A 78 -3.34 1.54 -4.26
CA ALA A 78 -3.01 0.11 -4.26
C ALA A 78 -4.23 -0.80 -4.52
N ALA A 79 -5.40 -0.47 -3.97
CA ALA A 79 -6.63 -1.24 -4.15
C ALA A 79 -7.04 -1.29 -5.63
N ALA A 80 -7.06 -0.14 -6.31
CA ALA A 80 -7.39 -0.07 -7.73
C ALA A 80 -6.33 -0.76 -8.59
N LEU A 81 -5.04 -0.60 -8.25
CA LEU A 81 -3.94 -1.30 -8.90
C LEU A 81 -4.13 -2.83 -8.85
N TYR A 82 -4.42 -3.38 -7.67
CA TYR A 82 -4.61 -4.82 -7.46
C TYR A 82 -5.86 -5.33 -8.16
N MET A 83 -6.99 -4.61 -8.09
CA MET A 83 -8.21 -4.98 -8.82
C MET A 83 -7.99 -5.00 -10.33
N ASN A 84 -7.29 -4.00 -10.88
CA ASN A 84 -6.99 -3.91 -12.31
C ASN A 84 -6.06 -5.04 -12.77
N ALA A 85 -5.02 -5.33 -12.01
CA ALA A 85 -4.11 -6.43 -12.30
C ALA A 85 -4.86 -7.78 -12.29
N ALA A 86 -5.68 -8.02 -11.27
CA ALA A 86 -6.52 -9.22 -11.19
C ALA A 86 -7.46 -9.33 -12.41
N ARG A 87 -8.16 -8.24 -12.76
CA ARG A 87 -9.07 -8.18 -13.91
C ARG A 87 -8.35 -8.42 -15.25
N ALA A 88 -7.10 -7.98 -15.37
CA ALA A 88 -6.29 -8.10 -16.58
C ALA A 88 -5.47 -9.41 -16.66
N GLY A 89 -5.51 -10.26 -15.64
CA GLY A 89 -4.66 -11.45 -15.55
C GLY A 89 -3.16 -11.10 -15.48
N LYS A 90 -2.84 -9.99 -14.81
CA LYS A 90 -1.47 -9.47 -14.62
C LYS A 90 -1.07 -9.50 -13.15
N LYS A 91 0.22 -9.31 -12.89
CA LYS A 91 0.81 -9.28 -11.55
C LYS A 91 1.02 -7.82 -11.13
N ALA A 92 0.76 -7.52 -9.86
CA ALA A 92 1.02 -6.20 -9.29
C ALA A 92 1.44 -6.31 -7.81
N LEU A 93 2.22 -5.32 -7.38
CA LEU A 93 2.64 -5.13 -6.00
C LEU A 93 2.79 -3.63 -5.71
N CYS A 94 2.34 -3.20 -4.53
CA CYS A 94 2.57 -1.87 -3.99
C CYS A 94 3.64 -1.94 -2.88
N ILE A 95 4.67 -1.12 -3.03
CA ILE A 95 5.74 -0.90 -2.04
C ILE A 95 5.68 0.58 -1.67
N LEU A 96 5.73 0.88 -0.38
CA LEU A 96 5.53 2.22 0.17
C LEU A 96 6.70 2.57 1.10
N THR A 97 7.13 3.82 1.04
CA THR A 97 7.97 4.46 2.07
C THR A 97 7.08 5.36 2.92
N ILE A 98 7.21 5.28 4.24
CA ILE A 98 6.45 6.14 5.15
C ILE A 98 7.05 7.55 5.12
N SER A 99 6.31 8.52 4.58
CA SER A 99 6.69 9.93 4.51
C SER A 99 6.18 10.78 5.66
N ASP A 100 5.05 10.39 6.21
CA ASP A 100 4.31 11.15 7.21
C ASP A 100 3.73 10.17 8.23
N HIS A 101 3.73 10.56 9.50
CA HIS A 101 3.18 9.76 10.58
C HIS A 101 1.98 10.47 11.22
N ILE A 102 0.78 9.99 10.89
CA ILE A 102 -0.51 10.61 11.20
C ILE A 102 -0.68 10.91 12.70
N TYR A 103 -0.10 10.08 13.58
CA TYR A 103 -0.27 10.23 15.03
C TYR A 103 0.78 11.13 15.71
N THR A 104 1.97 11.27 15.13
CA THR A 104 3.04 12.10 15.72
C THR A 104 3.14 13.46 15.04
N GLY A 105 2.57 13.60 13.83
CA GLY A 105 2.68 14.80 13.03
C GLY A 105 4.03 14.97 12.33
N GLU A 106 4.93 13.98 12.43
CA GLU A 106 6.19 13.98 11.69
C GLU A 106 5.89 13.89 10.19
N ALA A 107 6.51 14.77 9.41
CA ALA A 107 6.34 14.87 7.97
C ALA A 107 7.70 15.17 7.34
N LEU A 108 8.06 14.41 6.30
CA LEU A 108 9.29 14.67 5.55
C LEU A 108 9.14 15.91 4.67
N SER A 109 10.21 16.70 4.56
CA SER A 109 10.31 17.78 3.59
C SER A 109 10.30 17.26 2.15
N ALA A 110 10.05 18.13 1.17
CA ALA A 110 10.08 17.74 -0.24
C ALA A 110 11.45 17.19 -0.67
N GLU A 111 12.54 17.79 -0.16
CA GLU A 111 13.92 17.37 -0.43
C GLU A 111 14.23 16.00 0.19
N ASP A 112 13.78 15.77 1.42
CA ASP A 112 13.96 14.47 2.07
C ASP A 112 13.19 13.37 1.34
N ARG A 113 11.95 13.63 0.91
CA ARG A 113 11.16 12.66 0.12
C ARG A 113 11.88 12.25 -1.16
N GLN A 114 12.53 13.20 -1.84
CA GLN A 114 13.31 12.93 -3.05
C GLN A 114 14.55 12.08 -2.77
N SER A 115 15.27 12.36 -1.68
CA SER A 115 16.58 11.77 -1.41
C SER A 115 16.54 10.47 -0.61
N THR A 116 15.51 10.24 0.21
CA THR A 116 15.46 9.15 1.20
C THR A 116 14.74 7.89 0.72
N PHE A 117 13.98 7.94 -0.39
CA PHE A 117 13.17 6.81 -0.84
C PHE A 117 13.96 5.74 -1.63
N GLN A 118 15.28 5.87 -1.69
CA GLN A 118 16.15 5.02 -2.49
C GLN A 118 16.04 3.55 -2.11
N ASP A 119 15.83 3.23 -0.84
CA ASP A 119 15.77 1.84 -0.38
C ASP A 119 14.55 1.09 -0.93
N MET A 120 13.39 1.75 -0.97
CA MET A 120 12.21 1.22 -1.66
C MET A 120 12.49 0.99 -3.15
N MET A 121 13.18 1.94 -3.81
CA MET A 121 13.52 1.84 -5.23
C MET A 121 14.48 0.67 -5.50
N LYS A 122 15.49 0.47 -4.65
CA LYS A 122 16.42 -0.67 -4.75
C LYS A 122 15.66 -2.00 -4.65
N ILE A 123 14.74 -2.14 -3.70
CA ILE A 123 13.89 -3.34 -3.58
C ILE A 123 13.07 -3.54 -4.84
N ALA A 124 12.42 -2.48 -5.36
CA ALA A 124 11.60 -2.56 -6.56
C ALA A 124 12.40 -2.97 -7.81
N LEU A 125 13.64 -2.47 -7.95
CA LEU A 125 14.53 -2.81 -9.06
C LEU A 125 15.04 -4.26 -9.00
N GLU A 126 15.28 -4.81 -7.82
CA GLU A 126 15.78 -6.19 -7.65
C GLU A 126 14.73 -7.25 -8.05
N ILE A 127 13.45 -6.89 -8.07
CA ILE A 127 12.34 -7.83 -8.36
C ILE A 127 11.77 -7.69 -9.77
N ALA A 128 12.23 -6.70 -10.53
CA ALA A 128 11.77 -6.37 -11.88
C ALA A 128 12.18 -7.41 -12.93
#